data_AF-A0A7S2QLD2-F1
#
_entry.id   AF-A0A7S2QLD2-F1
#
_cell.length_a   1.000
_cell.length_b   1.000
_cell.length_c   1.000
_cell.angle_alpha   90.00
_cell.angle_beta   90.00
_cell.angle_gamma   90.00
#
_symmetry.space_group_name_H-M   'P 1'
#
loop_
_entity.id
_entity.type
_entity.pdbx_description
1 polymer ?
#
loop_
_entity_poly.entity_id
_entity_poly.type
_entity_poly.pdbx_seq_one_letter_code
_entity_poly.pdbx_strand_id
1 'polypeptide(L)'
;SGALRYFKRFPGVGFLPMEGAGQNPFAEVDLLSAAAPCVADWDDDGDLDLIVGDLNGQLHYFERTDEALVKREGAQNPFAFITAYPMTWPRYGPLTPTVADVDGDGDL
;
A
#
# COMPACT_ATOMS: atom_id res chain seq x y z
N SER A 1 -13.36 -8.58 -7.31
CA SER A 1 -12.01 -8.60 -6.72
C SER A 1 -11.61 -7.18 -6.37
N GLY A 2 -10.85 -7.01 -5.29
CA GLY A 2 -10.44 -5.70 -4.77
C GLY A 2 -9.08 -5.38 -5.31
N ALA A 3 -9.00 -5.09 -6.60
CA ALA A 3 -7.74 -4.77 -7.25
C ALA A 3 -7.46 -3.26 -7.13
N LEU A 4 -6.24 -2.91 -6.73
CA LEU A 4 -5.76 -1.55 -6.91
C LEU A 4 -5.56 -1.28 -8.40
N ARG A 5 -6.08 -0.15 -8.87
CA ARG A 5 -5.84 0.33 -10.23
C ARG A 5 -4.77 1.40 -10.19
N TYR A 6 -3.74 1.22 -11.00
CA TYR A 6 -2.65 2.17 -11.12
C TYR A 6 -2.80 3.00 -12.39
N PHE A 7 -2.69 4.32 -12.25
CA PHE A 7 -2.70 5.26 -13.36
C PHE A 7 -1.43 6.10 -13.32
N LYS A 8 -0.70 6.17 -14.43
CA LYS A 8 0.50 7.01 -14.54
C LYS A 8 0.20 8.25 -15.38
N ARG A 9 0.72 9.40 -14.93
CA ARG A 9 0.63 10.65 -15.68
C ARG A 9 1.67 10.68 -16.80
N PHE A 10 1.21 11.00 -18.00
CA PHE A 10 2.02 11.26 -19.18
C PHE A 10 1.80 12.71 -19.63
N PRO A 11 2.84 13.58 -19.61
CA PRO A 11 2.71 14.96 -20.05
C PRO A 11 2.10 15.06 -21.45
N GLY A 12 1.06 15.90 -21.60
CA GLY A 12 0.36 16.09 -22.88
C GLY A 12 -0.67 15.01 -23.24
N VAL A 13 -0.71 13.88 -22.52
CA VAL A 13 -1.65 12.77 -22.79
C VAL A 13 -2.66 12.60 -21.65
N GLY A 14 -2.27 12.88 -20.40
CA GLY A 14 -3.12 12.71 -19.22
C GLY A 14 -2.73 11.48 -18.40
N PHE A 15 -3.71 10.82 -17.78
CA PHE A 15 -3.49 9.61 -16.99
C PHE A 15 -3.87 8.38 -17.82
N LEU A 16 -2.94 7.43 -17.95
CA LEU A 16 -3.21 6.15 -18.61
C LEU A 16 -3.23 5.03 -17.56
N PRO A 17 -4.16 4.06 -17.68
CA PRO A 17 -4.13 2.87 -16.85
C PRO A 17 -2.87 2.07 -17.18
N MET A 18 -2.17 1.63 -16.15
CA MET A 18 -1.04 0.71 -16.28
C MET A 18 -1.57 -0.69 -15.98
N GLU A 19 -1.41 -1.62 -16.93
CA GLU A 19 -1.98 -2.97 -16.86
C GLU A 19 -0.88 -4.03 -16.95
N GLY A 20 -1.10 -5.17 -16.27
CA GLY A 20 -0.20 -6.32 -16.32
C GLY A 20 1.05 -6.21 -15.44
N ALA A 21 1.72 -7.35 -15.30
CA ALA A 21 2.97 -7.47 -14.55
C ALA A 21 4.08 -6.61 -15.18
N GLY A 22 4.85 -5.93 -14.34
CA GLY A 22 5.96 -5.04 -14.74
C GLY A 22 5.56 -3.60 -15.07
N GLN A 23 4.27 -3.30 -15.25
CA GLN A 23 3.76 -1.94 -15.40
C GLN A 23 2.89 -1.48 -14.23
N ASN A 24 2.12 -2.42 -13.67
CA ASN A 24 1.32 -2.20 -12.47
C ASN A 24 1.96 -2.95 -11.29
N PRO A 25 2.49 -2.23 -10.29
CA PRO A 25 3.09 -2.86 -9.09
C PRO A 25 2.06 -3.64 -8.26
N PHE A 26 0.76 -3.44 -8.53
CA PHE A 26 -0.34 -4.11 -7.84
C PHE A 26 -0.97 -5.25 -8.65
N ALA A 27 -0.42 -5.59 -9.82
CA ALA A 27 -1.03 -6.57 -10.74
C ALA A 27 -1.28 -7.94 -10.10
N GLU A 28 -0.44 -8.33 -9.13
CA GLU A 28 -0.47 -9.64 -8.46
C GLU A 28 -0.98 -9.56 -7.02
N VAL A 29 -1.48 -8.39 -6.59
CA VAL A 29 -1.94 -8.16 -5.22
C VAL A 29 -3.44 -8.41 -5.15
N ASP A 30 -3.82 -9.50 -4.47
CA ASP A 30 -5.23 -9.78 -4.17
C ASP A 30 -5.59 -9.31 -2.75
N LEU A 31 -6.34 -8.22 -2.67
CA LEU A 31 -6.80 -7.63 -1.40
C LEU A 31 -8.20 -8.15 -0.99
N LEU A 32 -8.63 -9.27 -1.57
CA LEU A 32 -9.88 -9.97 -1.25
C LEU A 32 -11.16 -9.12 -1.35
N SER A 33 -11.19 -8.07 -2.17
CA SER A 33 -12.35 -7.17 -2.42
C SER A 33 -12.40 -5.85 -1.65
N ALA A 34 -11.52 -5.60 -0.68
CA ALA A 34 -11.39 -4.26 -0.09
C ALA A 34 -9.94 -3.88 0.14
N ALA A 35 -9.63 -2.63 -0.23
CA ALA A 35 -8.34 -2.01 -0.02
C ALA A 35 -8.53 -0.76 0.84
N ALA A 36 -7.63 -0.54 1.78
CA ALA A 36 -7.51 0.71 2.50
C ALA A 36 -6.09 1.26 2.32
N PRO A 37 -5.85 2.08 1.29
CA PRO A 37 -4.55 2.67 1.03
C PRO A 37 -4.25 3.84 1.97
N CYS A 38 -2.99 3.98 2.34
CA CYS A 38 -2.39 5.11 3.05
C CYS A 38 -1.04 5.42 2.41
N VAL A 39 -0.67 6.71 2.33
CA VAL A 39 0.54 7.20 1.69
C VAL A 39 1.31 8.04 2.70
N ALA A 40 2.61 7.74 2.87
CA ALA A 40 3.56 8.36 3.80
C ALA A 40 5.00 8.07 3.31
N ASP A 41 6.00 8.77 3.81
CA ASP A 41 7.44 8.61 3.53
C ASP A 41 8.05 7.68 4.59
N TRP A 42 7.69 6.40 4.52
CA TRP A 42 7.81 5.50 5.66
C TRP A 42 9.26 5.18 6.03
N ASP A 43 10.20 5.35 5.11
CA ASP A 43 11.63 5.11 5.33
C ASP A 43 12.50 6.38 5.38
N ASP A 44 11.88 7.56 5.46
CA ASP A 44 12.55 8.88 5.61
C ASP A 44 13.56 9.16 4.49
N ASP A 45 13.22 8.76 3.25
CA ASP A 45 14.06 8.98 2.07
C ASP A 45 13.61 10.18 1.23
N GLY A 46 12.46 10.76 1.56
CA GLY A 46 11.89 11.95 0.94
C GLY A 46 10.90 11.65 -0.16
N ASP A 47 10.61 10.39 -0.47
CA ASP A 47 9.58 9.97 -1.40
C ASP A 47 8.36 9.34 -0.70
N LEU A 48 7.26 9.17 -1.44
CA LEU A 48 5.99 8.74 -0.84
C LEU A 48 5.70 7.28 -1.18
N ASP A 49 5.68 6.45 -0.14
CA ASP A 49 5.33 5.05 -0.15
C ASP A 49 3.83 4.81 -0.14
N LEU A 50 3.46 3.54 -0.31
CA LEU A 50 2.08 3.09 -0.18
C LEU A 50 1.96 1.91 0.79
N ILE A 51 1.10 2.08 1.79
CA ILE A 51 0.69 1.04 2.74
C ILE A 51 -0.77 0.70 2.45
N VAL A 52 -1.10 -0.59 2.35
CA VAL A 52 -2.46 -1.02 1.99
C VAL A 52 -2.94 -2.09 2.95
N GLY A 53 -4.02 -1.81 3.66
CA GLY A 53 -4.73 -2.82 4.43
C GLY A 53 -5.68 -3.65 3.57
N ASP A 54 -5.72 -4.96 3.84
CA ASP A 54 -6.65 -5.90 3.21
C ASP A 54 -7.73 -6.41 4.18
N LEU A 55 -8.70 -7.18 3.65
CA LEU A 55 -9.79 -7.78 4.44
C LEU A 55 -9.36 -8.90 5.39
N ASN A 56 -8.18 -9.50 5.19
CA ASN A 56 -7.63 -10.47 6.15
C ASN A 56 -6.97 -9.77 7.35
N GLY A 57 -6.92 -8.44 7.32
CA GLY A 57 -6.24 -7.62 8.29
C GLY A 57 -4.71 -7.74 8.21
N GLN A 58 -4.19 -7.92 7.00
CA GLN A 58 -2.78 -7.76 6.69
C GLN A 58 -2.50 -6.35 6.18
N LEU A 59 -1.27 -5.89 6.37
CA LEU A 59 -0.74 -4.66 5.77
C LEU A 59 0.29 -5.02 4.70
N HIS A 60 0.06 -4.52 3.49
CA HIS A 60 0.96 -4.62 2.34
C HIS A 60 1.78 -3.33 2.24
N TYR A 61 3.10 -3.43 2.10
CA TYR A 61 4.00 -2.30 1.95
C TYR A 61 4.58 -2.24 0.54
N PHE A 62 4.49 -1.07 -0.08
CA PHE A 62 5.09 -0.76 -1.37
C PHE A 62 5.99 0.45 -1.17
N GLU A 63 7.29 0.18 -1.17
CA GLU A 63 8.31 1.21 -1.10
C GLU A 63 8.41 1.88 -2.47
N ARG A 64 8.46 3.20 -2.48
CA ARG A 64 8.78 3.98 -3.66
C ARG A 64 10.30 4.08 -3.73
N THR A 65 10.82 3.79 -4.91
CA THR A 65 12.23 3.95 -5.24
C THR A 65 12.36 4.93 -6.39
N ASP A 66 13.60 5.35 -6.67
CA ASP A 66 13.95 6.17 -7.83
C ASP A 66 13.28 5.68 -9.13
N GLU A 67 13.20 4.36 -9.33
CA GLU A 67 12.65 3.76 -10.54
C GLU A 67 11.16 3.41 -10.46
N ALA A 68 10.67 2.88 -9.34
CA ALA A 68 9.36 2.23 -9.30
C ALA A 68 8.76 2.14 -7.89
N LEU A 69 7.49 1.73 -7.81
CA LEU A 69 6.93 1.19 -6.57
C LEU A 69 7.25 -0.30 -6.52
N VAL A 70 7.86 -0.75 -5.42
CA VAL A 70 8.30 -2.12 -5.21
C VAL A 70 7.58 -2.68 -3.99
N LYS A 71 6.84 -3.77 -4.16
CA LYS A 71 6.25 -4.49 -3.03
C LYS A 71 7.37 -5.12 -2.20
N ARG A 72 7.44 -4.79 -0.91
CA ARG A 72 8.33 -5.46 0.03
C ARG A 72 7.61 -6.62 0.69
N GLU A 73 8.32 -7.73 0.90
CA GLU A 73 7.76 -8.96 1.47
C GLU A 73 8.63 -9.54 2.59
N GLY A 74 8.03 -10.38 3.44
CA GLY A 74 8.73 -11.02 4.55
C GLY A 74 9.43 -10.02 5.46
N ALA A 75 10.72 -10.23 5.72
CA ALA A 75 11.50 -9.35 6.59
C ALA A 75 11.72 -7.93 6.04
N GLN A 76 11.47 -7.70 4.75
CA GLN A 76 11.54 -6.36 4.14
C GLN A 76 10.25 -5.57 4.31
N ASN A 77 9.14 -6.22 4.68
CA ASN A 77 7.91 -5.52 5.03
C ASN A 77 7.88 -5.32 6.55
N PRO A 78 8.03 -4.08 7.05
CA PRO A 78 8.07 -3.81 8.49
C PRO A 78 6.75 -4.16 9.19
N PHE A 79 5.66 -4.30 8.43
CA PHE A 79 4.33 -4.68 8.93
C PHE A 79 4.00 -6.16 8.76
N ALA A 80 4.92 -7.00 8.26
CA ALA A 80 4.65 -8.41 7.96
C ALA A 80 4.13 -9.22 9.17
N PHE A 81 4.40 -8.75 10.39
CA PHE A 81 3.99 -9.39 11.64
C PHE A 81 2.71 -8.80 12.24
N ILE A 82 2.19 -7.71 11.66
CA ILE A 82 0.93 -7.10 12.07
C ILE A 82 -0.20 -7.81 11.34
N THR A 83 -0.89 -8.67 12.08
CA THR A 83 -2.18 -9.23 11.67
C THR A 83 -3.21 -8.85 12.70
N ALA A 84 -4.14 -7.98 12.33
CA ALA A 84 -5.37 -7.83 13.10
C ALA A 84 -6.36 -8.84 12.56
N TYR A 85 -7.06 -9.57 13.41
CA TYR A 85 -8.21 -10.39 12.99
C TYR A 85 -9.50 -9.62 13.25
N PRO A 86 -9.93 -8.66 12.42
CA PRO A 86 -11.22 -8.02 12.60
C PRO A 86 -12.38 -8.92 12.19
N MET A 87 -12.17 -10.20 11.83
CA MET A 87 -13.24 -11.10 11.38
C MET A 87 -14.13 -11.65 12.51
N THR A 88 -14.46 -10.84 13.53
CA THR A 88 -15.56 -11.14 14.43
C THR A 88 -16.77 -10.30 14.04
N TRP A 89 -17.87 -10.98 13.68
CA TRP A 89 -19.15 -10.34 13.41
C TRP A 89 -19.50 -9.38 14.56
N PRO A 90 -19.89 -8.11 14.32
CA PRO A 90 -20.35 -7.54 13.04
C PRO A 90 -19.34 -6.65 12.28
N ARG A 91 -18.06 -6.59 12.67
CA ARG A 91 -17.10 -5.63 12.09
C ARG A 91 -16.42 -6.19 10.84
N TYR A 92 -17.00 -5.92 9.66
CA TYR A 92 -16.37 -6.22 8.37
C TYR A 92 -15.66 -4.99 7.82
N GLY A 93 -14.36 -5.07 7.58
CA GLY A 93 -13.61 -4.01 6.90
C GLY A 93 -12.12 -4.33 6.81
N PRO A 94 -11.41 -3.74 5.83
CA PRO A 94 -9.97 -3.85 5.79
C PRO A 94 -9.36 -3.15 7.00
N LEU A 95 -8.14 -3.52 7.36
CA LEU A 95 -7.35 -2.65 8.24
C LEU A 95 -7.22 -1.28 7.58
N THR A 96 -7.57 -0.21 8.30
CA THR A 96 -7.48 1.17 7.79
C THR A 96 -6.27 1.85 8.40
N PRO A 97 -5.07 1.69 7.79
CA PRO A 97 -3.87 2.32 8.32
C PRO A 97 -4.00 3.84 8.24
N THR A 98 -3.43 4.51 9.24
CA THR A 98 -3.11 5.94 9.23
C THR A 98 -1.69 6.05 9.75
N VAL A 99 -0.90 6.93 9.14
CA VAL A 99 0.47 7.23 9.58
C VAL A 99 0.47 8.59 10.27
N ALA A 100 1.24 8.69 11.34
CA ALA A 100 1.42 9.91 12.10
C ALA A 100 2.73 9.81 12.90
N ASP A 101 3.52 10.88 12.85
CA ASP A 101 4.59 11.13 13.80
C ASP A 101 3.99 11.24 15.22
N VAL A 102 4.27 10.26 16.06
CA VAL A 102 3.70 10.16 17.43
C VAL A 102 4.70 10.52 18.52
N ASP A 103 6.00 10.53 18.24
CA ASP A 103 7.02 10.87 19.22
C ASP A 103 7.67 12.25 18.96
N GLY A 104 7.37 12.87 17.82
CA GLY A 104 7.69 14.25 17.50
C GLY A 104 9.12 14.46 17.05
N ASP A 105 9.78 13.43 16.51
CA ASP A 105 11.14 13.53 16.01
C ASP A 105 11.23 14.05 14.56
N GLY A 106 10.08 14.16 13.89
CA GLY A 106 9.93 14.79 12.58
C GLY A 106 9.95 13.81 11.41
N ASP A 107 9.92 12.50 11.66
CA ASP A 107 9.72 11.46 10.64
C ASP A 107 8.24 11.30 10.21
N LEU A 108 7.97 10.67 9.05
CA LEU A 108 6.61 10.31 8.59
C LEU A 108 6.55 9.15 7.59
#